data_AF-A0ABD1CYA6-F1
#
_entry.id   AF-A0ABD1CYA6-F1
#
_cell.length_a   1.000
_cell.length_b   1.000
_cell.length_c   1.000
_cell.angle_alpha   90.00
_cell.angle_beta   90.00
_cell.angle_gamma   90.00
#
_symmetry.space_group_name_H-M   'P 1'
#
loop_
_entity.id
_entity.type
_entity.pdbx_description
1 polymer ?
#
loop_
_entity_poly.entity_id
_entity_poly.type
_entity_poly.pdbx_seq_one_letter_code
_entity_poly.pdbx_strand_id
1 'polypeptide(L)'
;MEDNQMDSEMDTNFLNQFSSMVTTDKDDLIKQFQTIGENLNYSTATFFLDMSNWNLQTAVGCYFDFMVSRLPSMKFLNDLTVGKDEKVTPNTAFKLSWLLQNDGESVWHGTYLRNETDDRKYYLPSLSPNDTTIVTVDLISPPTNGPFVSKWSLYTATGSQFGG
;
A
#
# COMPACT_ATOMS: atom_id res chain seq x y z
N MET A 1 -39.54 18.53 -36.34
CA MET A 1 -39.68 18.11 -34.93
C MET A 1 -38.30 18.27 -34.32
N GLU A 2 -37.87 19.50 -34.04
CA GLU A 2 -36.46 19.80 -33.70
C GLU A 2 -36.30 20.83 -32.56
N ASP A 3 -37.40 21.25 -31.92
CA ASP A 3 -37.34 22.28 -30.87
C ASP A 3 -37.20 21.74 -29.43
N ASN A 4 -37.22 20.42 -29.21
CA ASN A 4 -37.23 19.85 -27.86
C ASN A 4 -35.87 19.32 -27.36
N GLN A 5 -34.81 19.41 -28.18
CA GLN A 5 -33.49 18.87 -27.84
C GLN A 5 -32.51 19.97 -27.36
N MET A 6 -32.64 21.19 -27.89
CA MET A 6 -31.84 22.34 -27.45
C MET A 6 -32.20 22.79 -26.03
N ASP A 7 -33.48 22.71 -25.64
CA ASP A 7 -33.94 23.11 -24.30
C ASP A 7 -33.35 22.20 -23.21
N SER A 8 -33.31 20.88 -23.46
CA SER A 8 -32.74 19.91 -22.50
C SER A 8 -31.22 20.05 -22.33
N GLU A 9 -30.48 20.37 -23.40
CA GLU A 9 -29.03 20.59 -23.33
C GLU A 9 -28.70 21.93 -22.66
N MET A 10 -29.52 22.95 -22.87
CA MET A 10 -29.37 24.26 -22.23
C MET A 10 -29.69 24.17 -20.74
N ASP A 11 -30.76 23.48 -20.35
CA ASP A 11 -31.12 23.22 -18.95
C ASP A 11 -30.08 22.36 -18.23
N THR A 12 -29.51 21.36 -18.89
CA THR A 12 -28.43 20.54 -18.30
C THR A 12 -27.15 21.36 -18.10
N ASN A 13 -26.80 22.23 -19.04
CA ASN A 13 -25.67 23.15 -18.91
C ASN A 13 -25.93 24.23 -17.85
N PHE A 14 -27.16 24.73 -17.72
CA PHE A 14 -27.55 25.68 -16.69
C PHE A 14 -27.55 25.03 -15.30
N LEU A 15 -28.08 23.81 -15.16
CA LEU A 15 -28.04 23.04 -13.92
C LEU A 15 -26.61 22.66 -13.52
N ASN A 16 -25.70 22.42 -14.48
CA ASN A 16 -24.27 22.28 -14.22
C ASN A 16 -23.60 23.60 -13.82
N GLN A 17 -24.07 24.75 -14.32
CA GLN A 17 -23.64 26.07 -13.84
C GLN A 17 -24.19 26.40 -12.44
N PHE A 18 -25.38 25.92 -12.11
CA PHE A 18 -25.97 26.08 -10.78
C PHE A 18 -25.50 25.02 -9.77
N SER A 19 -25.04 23.85 -10.21
CA SER A 19 -24.33 22.90 -9.33
C SER A 19 -22.96 23.45 -8.90
N SER A 20 -22.39 24.39 -9.67
CA SER A 20 -21.29 25.26 -9.22
C SER A 20 -21.70 26.46 -8.36
N MET A 21 -22.99 26.65 -8.07
CA MET A 21 -23.52 27.70 -7.16
C MET A 21 -23.84 27.17 -5.75
N VAL A 22 -22.98 26.30 -5.23
CA VAL A 22 -22.53 26.51 -3.85
C VAL A 22 -21.15 27.15 -4.02
N THR A 23 -21.07 28.47 -3.94
CA THR A 23 -19.78 29.18 -3.96
C THR A 23 -19.05 28.92 -2.64
N THR A 24 -18.70 27.66 -2.36
CA THR A 24 -17.56 27.41 -1.51
C THR A 24 -16.38 27.89 -2.34
N ASP A 25 -15.75 28.96 -1.86
CA ASP A 25 -14.56 29.52 -2.49
C ASP A 25 -13.61 28.34 -2.79
N LYS A 26 -13.14 28.25 -4.03
CA LYS A 26 -12.19 27.22 -4.44
C LYS A 26 -10.97 27.23 -3.53
N ASP A 27 -10.54 28.42 -3.09
CA ASP A 27 -9.47 28.58 -2.13
C ASP A 27 -9.86 28.04 -0.74
N ASP A 28 -11.12 28.15 -0.33
CA ASP A 28 -11.59 27.58 0.94
C ASP A 28 -11.70 26.05 0.88
N LEU A 29 -12.10 25.47 -0.25
CA LEU A 29 -12.06 24.01 -0.47
C LEU A 29 -10.62 23.49 -0.42
N ILE A 30 -9.69 24.20 -1.05
CA ILE A 30 -8.26 23.86 -1.02
C ILE A 30 -7.75 23.92 0.42
N LYS A 31 -8.01 25.00 1.17
CA LYS A 31 -7.59 25.11 2.58
C LYS A 31 -8.17 23.99 3.44
N GLN A 32 -9.46 23.65 3.27
CA GLN A 32 -10.08 22.55 4.00
C GLN A 32 -9.41 21.22 3.67
N PHE A 33 -9.14 20.96 2.39
CA PHE A 33 -8.44 19.74 1.99
C PHE A 33 -7.03 19.68 2.56
N GLN A 34 -6.27 20.78 2.49
CA GLN A 34 -4.92 20.85 3.04
C GLN A 34 -4.89 20.64 4.56
N THR A 35 -5.95 21.07 5.26
CA THR A 35 -6.13 20.82 6.70
C THR A 35 -6.34 19.33 6.99
N ILE A 36 -7.03 18.61 6.10
CA ILE A 36 -7.31 17.16 6.24
C ILE A 36 -6.11 16.29 5.83
N GLY A 37 -5.40 16.66 4.75
CA GLY A 37 -4.44 15.79 4.06
C GLY A 37 -3.00 15.78 4.60
N GLU A 38 -2.74 16.29 5.81
CA GLU A 38 -1.43 16.38 6.50
C GLU A 38 -0.20 16.59 5.58
N ASN A 39 0.23 17.85 5.42
CA ASN A 39 1.31 18.27 4.48
C ASN A 39 0.93 18.22 2.98
N LEU A 40 -0.36 18.20 2.67
CA LEU A 40 -0.86 18.32 1.31
C LEU A 40 -0.55 19.72 0.73
N ASN A 41 0.24 19.77 -0.34
CA ASN A 41 0.57 21.04 -1.00
C ASN A 41 -0.59 21.54 -1.90
N TYR A 42 -0.55 22.82 -2.24
CA TYR A 42 -1.61 23.49 -3.02
C TYR A 42 -1.85 22.81 -4.38
N SER A 43 -0.78 22.43 -5.08
CA SER A 43 -0.89 21.78 -6.41
C SER A 43 -1.57 20.42 -6.33
N THR A 44 -1.24 19.60 -5.34
CA THR A 44 -1.86 18.28 -5.16
C THR A 44 -3.31 18.41 -4.71
N ALA A 45 -3.62 19.32 -3.78
CA ALA A 45 -5.00 19.60 -3.37
C ALA A 45 -5.86 20.05 -4.56
N THR A 46 -5.36 21.00 -5.35
CA THR A 46 -6.05 21.52 -6.54
C THR A 46 -6.27 20.42 -7.57
N PHE A 47 -5.25 19.60 -7.83
CA PHE A 47 -5.33 18.49 -8.79
C PHE A 47 -6.45 17.49 -8.43
N PHE A 48 -6.49 17.02 -7.19
CA PHE A 48 -7.53 16.05 -6.76
C PHE A 48 -8.92 16.69 -6.71
N LEU A 49 -9.03 17.98 -6.34
CA LEU A 49 -10.30 18.72 -6.41
C LEU A 49 -10.77 18.87 -7.85
N ASP A 50 -9.90 19.22 -8.78
CA ASP A 50 -10.23 19.37 -10.19
C ASP A 50 -10.71 18.05 -10.81
N MET A 51 -10.00 16.95 -10.53
CA MET A 51 -10.41 15.59 -10.94
C MET A 51 -11.76 15.15 -10.34
N SER A 52 -12.13 15.73 -9.20
CA SER A 52 -13.35 15.38 -8.46
C SER A 52 -14.49 16.37 -8.69
N ASN A 53 -14.44 17.18 -9.76
CA ASN A 53 -15.39 18.25 -10.04
C ASN A 53 -15.60 19.19 -8.84
N TRP A 54 -14.52 19.51 -8.13
CA TRP A 54 -14.49 20.34 -6.92
C TRP A 54 -15.32 19.80 -5.75
N ASN A 55 -15.64 18.51 -5.74
CA ASN A 55 -16.22 17.82 -4.59
C ASN A 55 -15.13 17.45 -3.57
N LEU A 56 -15.14 18.12 -2.42
CA LEU A 56 -14.14 17.90 -1.36
C LEU A 56 -14.12 16.46 -0.84
N GLN A 57 -15.29 15.86 -0.61
CA GLN A 57 -15.37 14.50 -0.06
C GLN A 57 -14.78 13.47 -1.03
N THR A 58 -15.11 13.58 -2.31
CA THR A 58 -14.55 12.72 -3.37
C THR A 58 -13.05 12.93 -3.49
N ALA A 59 -12.58 14.18 -3.51
CA ALA A 59 -11.16 14.51 -3.61
C ALA A 59 -10.35 13.95 -2.43
N VAL A 60 -10.87 14.12 -1.21
CA VAL A 60 -10.25 13.57 0.01
C VAL A 60 -10.21 12.05 -0.03
N GLY A 61 -11.30 11.40 -0.43
CA GLY A 61 -11.36 9.94 -0.60
C GLY A 61 -10.30 9.44 -1.58
N CYS A 62 -10.28 10.00 -2.80
CA CYS A 62 -9.31 9.64 -3.82
C CYS A 62 -7.85 9.88 -3.40
N TYR A 63 -7.58 10.96 -2.65
CA TYR A 63 -6.24 11.22 -2.11
C TYR A 63 -5.81 10.17 -1.09
N PHE A 64 -6.68 9.80 -0.16
CA PHE A 64 -6.35 8.77 0.81
C PHE A 64 -6.19 7.40 0.16
N ASP A 65 -7.05 7.05 -0.80
CA ASP A 65 -6.90 5.81 -1.59
C ASP A 65 -5.55 5.78 -2.32
N PHE A 66 -5.16 6.90 -2.92
CA PHE A 66 -3.85 7.06 -3.57
C PHE A 66 -2.68 7.01 -2.57
N MET A 67 -2.83 7.54 -1.35
CA MET A 67 -1.79 7.42 -0.31
C MET A 67 -1.65 5.97 0.16
N VAL A 68 -2.76 5.26 0.33
CA VAL A 68 -2.78 3.85 0.75
C VAL A 68 -2.16 2.95 -0.33
N SER A 69 -2.45 3.18 -1.62
CA SER A 69 -1.87 2.37 -2.71
C SER A 69 -0.35 2.46 -2.79
N ARG A 70 0.22 3.55 -2.26
CA ARG A 70 1.67 3.78 -2.20
C ARG A 70 2.34 3.16 -0.99
N LEU A 71 1.58 2.67 0.00
CA LEU A 71 2.16 1.88 1.07
C LEU A 71 2.76 0.59 0.46
N PRO A 72 3.91 0.15 0.96
CA PRO A 72 4.49 -1.10 0.49
C PRO A 72 3.55 -2.26 0.82
N SER A 73 3.31 -3.10 -0.18
CA SER A 73 2.51 -4.32 -0.04
C SER A 73 3.35 -5.53 -0.41
N MET A 74 2.99 -6.70 0.13
CA MET A 74 3.62 -7.97 -0.17
C MET A 74 2.58 -9.08 -0.24
N LYS A 75 2.78 -10.00 -1.19
CA LYS A 75 2.06 -11.25 -1.31
C LYS A 75 2.99 -12.45 -1.11
N PHE A 76 2.59 -13.34 -0.20
CA PHE A 76 3.21 -14.64 -0.05
C PHE A 76 2.75 -15.57 -1.17
N LEU A 77 3.70 -16.10 -1.97
CA LEU A 77 3.37 -16.98 -3.09
C LEU A 77 3.57 -18.45 -2.75
N ASN A 78 4.73 -18.81 -2.17
CA ASN A 78 5.03 -20.20 -1.88
C ASN A 78 6.07 -20.38 -0.77
N ASP A 79 6.00 -21.51 -0.09
CA ASP A 79 7.04 -22.00 0.79
C ASP A 79 7.96 -22.94 0.01
N LEU A 80 9.22 -22.54 -0.12
CA LEU A 80 10.27 -23.28 -0.82
C LEU A 80 11.22 -24.00 0.15
N THR A 81 10.86 -24.10 1.42
CA THR A 81 11.66 -24.78 2.43
C THR A 81 11.81 -26.27 2.09
N VAL A 82 13.06 -26.71 1.93
CA VAL A 82 13.38 -28.13 1.71
C VAL A 82 13.12 -28.90 3.01
N GLY A 83 12.39 -30.01 2.92
CA GLY A 83 12.02 -30.80 4.11
C GLY A 83 10.91 -30.16 4.95
N LYS A 84 10.04 -29.34 4.33
CA LYS A 84 8.86 -28.81 4.99
C LYS A 84 8.04 -29.93 5.63
N ASP A 85 7.59 -29.71 6.86
CA ASP A 85 6.86 -30.67 7.70
C ASP A 85 7.67 -31.89 8.18
N GLU A 86 8.97 -31.96 7.86
CA GLU A 86 9.86 -32.98 8.42
C GLU A 86 10.36 -32.57 9.82
N LYS A 87 10.63 -33.58 10.64
CA LYS A 87 11.24 -33.35 11.96
C LYS A 87 12.70 -33.00 11.77
N VAL A 88 13.08 -31.79 12.17
CA VAL A 88 14.47 -31.38 12.23
C VAL A 88 15.11 -31.93 13.50
N THR A 89 16.26 -32.59 13.38
CA THR A 89 17.03 -33.08 14.53
C THR A 89 17.54 -31.91 15.38
N PRO A 90 17.73 -32.05 16.71
CA PRO A 90 18.28 -30.98 17.54
C PRO A 90 19.65 -30.46 17.07
N ASN A 91 19.95 -29.18 17.33
CA ASN A 91 21.22 -28.53 16.97
C ASN A 91 21.63 -28.68 15.50
N THR A 92 20.66 -28.71 14.60
CA THR A 92 20.87 -28.91 13.16
C THR A 92 20.62 -27.61 12.42
N ALA A 93 21.55 -27.24 11.55
CA ALA A 93 21.39 -26.08 10.68
C ALA A 93 20.44 -26.42 9.53
N PHE A 94 19.49 -25.53 9.24
CA PHE A 94 18.55 -25.66 8.14
C PHE A 94 18.19 -24.29 7.57
N LYS A 95 17.60 -24.27 6.38
CA LYS A 95 17.21 -23.05 5.67
C LYS A 95 15.70 -23.00 5.53
N LEU A 96 15.09 -21.89 5.92
CA LEU A 96 13.72 -21.56 5.52
C LEU A 96 13.79 -20.70 4.26
N SER A 97 12.97 -21.00 3.26
CA SER A 97 12.94 -20.25 2.00
C SER A 97 11.51 -19.95 1.58
N TRP A 98 11.22 -18.70 1.26
CA TRP A 98 9.89 -18.26 0.85
C TRP A 98 9.96 -17.47 -0.46
N LEU A 99 9.01 -17.73 -1.36
CA LEU A 99 8.80 -16.93 -2.56
C LEU A 99 7.79 -15.83 -2.25
N LEU A 100 8.25 -14.58 -2.33
CA LEU A 100 7.45 -13.39 -2.07
C LEU A 100 7.31 -12.56 -3.36
N GLN A 101 6.22 -11.82 -3.47
CA GLN A 101 5.96 -10.88 -4.54
C GLN A 101 5.69 -9.49 -3.96
N ASN A 102 6.21 -8.45 -4.62
CA ASN A 102 5.71 -7.09 -4.42
C ASN A 102 4.41 -6.93 -5.21
N ASP A 103 3.26 -6.92 -4.55
CA ASP A 103 1.95 -6.71 -5.15
C ASP A 103 1.42 -5.28 -4.95
N GLY A 104 2.27 -4.36 -4.46
CA GLY A 104 1.96 -2.94 -4.33
C GLY A 104 2.40 -2.11 -5.54
N GLU A 105 2.12 -0.82 -5.49
CA GLU A 105 2.49 0.14 -6.56
C GLU A 105 3.87 0.77 -6.36
N SER A 106 4.42 0.68 -5.14
CA SER A 106 5.73 1.25 -4.78
C SER A 106 6.84 0.20 -4.82
N VAL A 107 8.02 0.59 -5.31
CA VAL A 107 9.23 -0.24 -5.25
C VAL A 107 9.65 -0.44 -3.79
N TRP A 108 9.98 -1.67 -3.41
CA TRP A 108 10.59 -1.94 -2.11
C TRP A 108 12.03 -1.43 -2.10
N HIS A 109 12.37 -0.61 -1.11
CA HIS A 109 13.73 -0.11 -0.91
C HIS A 109 14.11 -0.19 0.57
N GLY A 110 15.24 -0.84 0.87
CA GLY A 110 15.71 -1.04 2.25
C GLY A 110 14.78 -1.92 3.10
N THR A 111 13.92 -2.71 2.45
CA THR A 111 13.03 -3.67 3.10
C THR A 111 13.84 -4.79 3.75
N TYR A 112 13.39 -5.24 4.93
CA TYR A 112 14.00 -6.38 5.62
C TYR A 112 12.96 -7.30 6.25
N LEU A 113 13.28 -8.59 6.32
CA LEU A 113 12.54 -9.59 7.07
C LEU A 113 13.09 -9.64 8.50
N ARG A 114 12.21 -9.76 9.50
CA ARG A 114 12.58 -9.85 10.90
C ARG A 114 11.81 -10.97 11.60
N ASN A 115 12.50 -11.73 12.44
CA ASN A 115 11.86 -12.66 13.35
C ASN A 115 11.32 -11.91 14.56
N GLU A 116 10.12 -12.26 15.04
CA GLU A 116 9.53 -11.63 16.23
C GLU A 116 10.28 -11.95 17.53
N THR A 117 11.12 -13.00 17.53
CA THR A 117 11.80 -13.50 18.74
C THR A 117 13.26 -13.06 18.84
N ASP A 118 14.01 -13.05 17.73
CA ASP A 118 15.47 -12.83 17.75
C ASP A 118 15.93 -11.44 17.26
N ASP A 119 14.99 -10.60 16.78
CA ASP A 119 15.20 -9.26 16.21
C ASP A 119 16.23 -9.17 15.06
N ARG A 120 16.69 -10.31 14.51
CA ARG A 120 17.64 -10.35 13.41
C ARG A 120 16.96 -9.86 12.13
N LYS A 121 17.67 -8.98 11.43
CA LYS A 121 17.21 -8.38 10.17
C LYS A 121 17.89 -9.05 8.98
N TYR A 122 17.09 -9.49 8.02
CA TYR A 122 17.53 -10.03 6.74
C TYR A 122 17.08 -9.08 5.65
N TYR A 123 18.01 -8.30 5.08
CA TYR A 123 17.68 -7.31 4.06
C TYR A 123 17.35 -7.97 2.73
N LEU A 124 16.27 -7.51 2.10
CA LEU A 124 15.83 -7.95 0.79
C LEU A 124 16.44 -7.03 -0.30
N PRO A 125 16.60 -7.55 -1.54
CA PRO A 125 16.90 -6.69 -2.68
C PRO A 125 15.77 -5.68 -2.91
N SER A 126 16.08 -4.60 -3.63
CA SER A 126 15.02 -3.71 -4.10
C SER A 126 14.13 -4.46 -5.09
N LEU A 127 12.81 -4.41 -4.90
CA LEU A 127 11.85 -5.21 -5.65
C LEU A 127 10.79 -4.32 -6.27
N SER A 128 10.71 -4.31 -7.61
CA SER A 128 9.74 -3.49 -8.34
C SER A 128 8.32 -4.05 -8.18
N PRO A 129 7.28 -3.24 -8.43
CA PRO A 129 5.90 -3.73 -8.51
C PRO A 129 5.77 -4.95 -9.43
N ASN A 130 5.05 -5.97 -8.96
CA ASN A 130 4.82 -7.28 -9.57
C ASN A 130 6.02 -8.22 -9.65
N ASP A 131 7.23 -7.78 -9.30
CA ASP A 131 8.41 -8.66 -9.26
C ASP A 131 8.37 -9.60 -8.06
N THR A 132 9.07 -10.73 -8.19
CA THR A 132 9.18 -11.76 -7.14
C THR A 132 10.61 -11.92 -6.67
N THR A 133 10.79 -12.26 -5.40
CA THR A 133 12.09 -12.62 -4.81
C THR A 133 11.97 -13.85 -3.93
N ILE A 134 13.03 -14.65 -3.90
CA ILE A 134 13.18 -15.73 -2.91
C ILE A 134 13.93 -15.15 -1.72
N VAL A 135 13.36 -15.30 -0.52
CA VAL A 135 13.99 -14.94 0.74
C VAL A 135 14.39 -16.21 1.47
N THR A 136 15.67 -16.35 1.77
CA THR A 136 16.22 -17.50 2.50
C THR A 136 16.85 -17.04 3.80
N VAL A 137 16.49 -17.68 4.91
CA VAL A 137 17.08 -17.45 6.23
C VAL A 137 17.72 -18.72 6.76
N ASP A 138 18.91 -18.57 7.33
CA ASP A 138 19.66 -19.66 7.96
C ASP A 138 19.28 -19.76 9.45
N LEU A 139 18.86 -20.95 9.88
CA LEU A 139 18.45 -21.23 11.26
C LEU A 139 19.16 -22.46 11.81
N ILE A 140 19.17 -22.56 13.14
CA ILE A 140 19.65 -23.72 13.88
C ILE A 140 18.51 -24.20 14.78
N SER A 141 18.17 -25.49 14.69
CA SER A 141 17.13 -26.07 15.54
C SER A 141 17.56 -26.09 17.02
N PRO A 142 16.63 -25.88 17.96
CA PRO A 142 16.94 -25.91 19.39
C PRO A 142 17.55 -27.24 19.85
N PRO A 143 18.29 -27.25 20.98
CA PRO A 143 18.84 -28.48 21.54
C PRO A 143 17.78 -29.39 22.18
N THR A 144 16.59 -28.85 22.47
CA THR A 144 15.48 -29.58 23.09
C THR A 144 14.49 -30.05 22.05
N ASN A 145 13.94 -31.25 22.26
CA ASN A 145 12.84 -31.76 21.44
C ASN A 145 11.54 -31.06 21.82
N GLY A 146 10.76 -30.63 20.83
CA GLY A 146 9.46 -30.01 21.06
C GLY A 146 8.91 -29.33 19.81
N PRO A 147 7.66 -28.84 19.86
CA PRO A 147 7.12 -27.98 18.82
C PRO A 147 7.77 -26.58 18.92
N PHE A 148 8.32 -26.10 17.80
CA PHE A 148 8.86 -24.75 17.69
C PHE A 148 8.22 -24.06 16.49
N VAL A 149 7.86 -22.79 16.66
CA VAL A 149 7.28 -21.95 15.62
C VAL A 149 8.08 -20.66 15.57
N SER A 150 8.51 -20.27 14.37
CA SER A 150 9.11 -18.96 14.11
C SER A 150 8.15 -18.10 13.32
N LYS A 151 7.89 -16.88 13.78
CA LYS A 151 7.06 -15.91 13.07
C LYS A 151 7.94 -14.81 12.47
N TRP A 152 7.71 -14.52 11.21
CA TRP A 152 8.50 -13.59 10.41
C TRP A 152 7.59 -12.53 9.83
N SER A 153 8.06 -11.28 9.83
CA SER A 153 7.33 -10.14 9.27
C SER A 153 8.27 -9.27 8.45
N LEU A 154 7.74 -8.65 7.39
CA LEU A 154 8.48 -7.66 6.61
C LEU A 154 8.35 -6.27 7.21
N TYR A 155 9.41 -5.50 7.07
CA TYR A 155 9.50 -4.13 7.53
C TYR A 155 10.11 -3.24 6.45
N THR A 156 9.61 -2.00 6.37
CA THR A 156 10.17 -0.95 5.53
C THR A 156 11.51 -0.46 6.08
N ALA A 157 12.26 0.32 5.29
CA ALA A 157 13.46 1.00 5.76
C ALA A 157 13.21 1.92 6.98
N THR A 158 11.99 2.45 7.13
CA THR A 158 11.56 3.29 8.26
C THR A 158 11.12 2.49 9.49
N GLY A 159 11.08 1.16 9.39
CA GLY A 159 10.69 0.27 10.50
C GLY A 159 9.20 0.01 10.62
N SER A 160 8.39 0.38 9.62
CA SER A 160 6.96 0.06 9.58
C SER A 160 6.75 -1.37 9.07
N GLN A 161 5.94 -2.16 9.77
CA GLN A 161 5.60 -3.52 9.34
C GLN A 161 4.62 -3.51 8.17
N PHE A 162 4.78 -4.42 7.20
CA PHE A 162 3.86 -4.60 6.08
C PHE A 162 3.83 -6.04 5.56
N GLY A 163 2.87 -6.34 4.68
CA GLY A 163 2.62 -7.70 4.17
C GLY A 163 1.79 -8.51 5.15
N GLY A 164 0.71 -9.11 4.64
CA GLY A 164 -0.26 -9.92 5.39
C GLY A 164 -0.32 -11.35 4.89
#